data_AF-A0A8B5YDU0-F1
#
_entry.id   AF-A0A8B5YDU0-F1
#
_cell.length_a   1.000
_cell.length_b   1.000
_cell.length_c   1.000
_cell.angle_alpha   90.00
_cell.angle_beta   90.00
_cell.angle_gamma   90.00
#
_symmetry.space_group_name_H-M   'P 1'
#
loop_
_entity.id
_entity.type
_entity.pdbx_description
1 polymer ?
#
loop_
_entity_poly.entity_id
_entity_poly.type
_entity_poly.pdbx_seq_one_letter_code
_entity_poly.pdbx_strand_id
1 'polypeptide(L)'
;MKKLWKIAVSAAMFVGFFANSPRIQAESNKQENEVIVVYKNTSGKETVIEQADTVEHVYRHIPAAAVTADDKTVRELEHDPDVLYVEDNLPVAAADSTALKAFSSSTAQNASAFSQWNIKLIQAALAWNKGLTGKQVKIAVIDSGISPHEELSIAGGASMVGYTASYRDDNGHGTHVAGIIGAKHNGRGIDGIAPGAQLYAVKALDRNGAGDLKGILQGID
;
A
#
# COMPACT_ATOMS: atom_id res chain seq x y z
N MET A 1 -59.60 -74.30 -24.73
CA MET A 1 -60.78 -73.42 -24.87
C MET A 1 -60.95 -72.60 -23.59
N LYS A 2 -61.09 -71.27 -23.71
CA LYS A 2 -61.57 -70.27 -22.72
C LYS A 2 -60.69 -70.08 -21.46
N LYS A 3 -59.84 -69.05 -21.45
CA LYS A 3 -60.02 -67.67 -20.93
C LYS A 3 -59.93 -67.56 -19.38
N LEU A 4 -58.78 -67.01 -18.96
CA LEU A 4 -58.46 -66.23 -17.74
C LEU A 4 -59.54 -65.19 -17.37
N TRP A 5 -59.67 -64.57 -16.19
CA TRP A 5 -59.15 -64.61 -14.80
C TRP A 5 -59.84 -63.40 -14.11
N LYS A 6 -60.05 -63.39 -12.77
CA LYS A 6 -59.61 -62.31 -11.84
C LYS A 6 -60.40 -62.33 -10.52
N ILE A 7 -59.71 -62.65 -9.43
CA ILE A 7 -59.93 -62.04 -8.10
C ILE A 7 -58.54 -61.73 -7.54
N ALA A 8 -58.39 -60.51 -7.03
CA ALA A 8 -57.17 -59.89 -6.55
C ALA A 8 -56.79 -60.35 -5.14
N VAL A 9 -55.49 -60.46 -4.86
CA VAL A 9 -54.92 -60.28 -3.51
C VAL A 9 -53.56 -59.59 -3.63
N SER A 10 -53.38 -58.61 -2.75
CA SER A 10 -52.28 -57.68 -2.56
C SER A 10 -50.95 -58.33 -2.16
N ALA A 11 -49.82 -57.78 -2.60
CA ALA A 11 -48.50 -58.01 -2.02
C ALA A 11 -47.68 -56.70 -2.08
N ALA A 12 -47.32 -56.19 -0.90
CA ALA A 12 -46.52 -55.00 -0.71
C ALA A 12 -45.07 -55.22 -1.16
N MET A 13 -44.51 -54.32 -1.96
CA MET A 13 -43.09 -54.28 -2.30
C MET A 13 -42.33 -53.28 -1.42
N PHE A 14 -41.30 -53.81 -0.77
CA PHE A 14 -40.26 -53.09 -0.04
C PHE A 14 -39.54 -52.06 -0.94
N VAL A 15 -39.49 -50.80 -0.53
CA VAL A 15 -38.62 -49.78 -1.15
C VAL A 15 -37.28 -49.81 -0.42
N GLY A 16 -36.24 -50.28 -1.11
CA GLY A 16 -34.86 -50.19 -0.66
C GLY A 16 -34.30 -48.78 -0.90
N PHE A 17 -33.88 -48.13 0.19
CA PHE A 17 -33.22 -46.83 0.21
C PHE A 17 -31.77 -46.99 -0.26
N PHE A 18 -31.44 -46.54 -1.48
CA PHE A 18 -30.04 -46.29 -1.87
C PHE A 18 -29.72 -44.83 -1.57
N ALA A 19 -28.95 -44.61 -0.50
CA ALA A 19 -28.39 -43.31 -0.19
C ALA A 19 -27.26 -42.98 -1.18
N ASN A 20 -27.53 -42.09 -2.14
CA ASN A 20 -26.49 -41.35 -2.84
C ASN A 20 -25.91 -40.33 -1.85
N SER A 21 -24.83 -40.70 -1.16
CA SER A 21 -24.07 -39.72 -0.39
C SER A 21 -23.32 -38.81 -1.37
N PRO A 22 -23.56 -37.48 -1.37
CA PRO A 22 -22.68 -36.57 -2.08
C PRO A 22 -21.28 -36.68 -1.47
N ARG A 23 -20.28 -36.96 -2.29
CA ARG A 23 -18.88 -36.76 -1.92
C ARG A 23 -18.68 -35.25 -1.77
N ILE A 24 -18.78 -34.74 -0.55
CA ILE A 24 -18.23 -33.44 -0.19
C ILE A 24 -16.72 -33.61 -0.30
N GLN A 25 -16.16 -33.19 -1.43
CA GLN A 25 -14.73 -32.94 -1.52
C GLN A 25 -14.50 -31.67 -0.72
N ALA A 26 -13.84 -31.80 0.43
CA ALA A 26 -13.44 -30.66 1.22
C ALA A 26 -12.39 -29.88 0.42
N GLU A 27 -12.81 -28.83 -0.28
CA GLU A 27 -11.91 -27.73 -0.60
C GLU A 27 -11.47 -27.16 0.75
N SER A 28 -10.25 -27.51 1.18
CA SER A 28 -9.62 -26.79 2.28
C SER A 28 -9.58 -25.34 1.85
N ASN A 29 -10.27 -24.48 2.60
CA ASN A 29 -10.20 -23.04 2.42
C ASN A 29 -8.73 -22.63 2.58
N LYS A 30 -8.02 -22.50 1.45
CA LYS A 30 -6.59 -22.20 1.40
C LYS A 30 -6.49 -20.74 1.81
N GLN A 31 -6.09 -20.50 3.06
CA GLN A 31 -5.87 -19.14 3.53
C GLN A 31 -4.61 -18.65 2.81
N GLU A 32 -4.79 -17.74 1.85
CA GLU A 32 -3.70 -17.10 1.12
C GLU A 32 -3.23 -15.89 1.92
N ASN A 33 -1.93 -15.84 2.22
CA ASN A 33 -1.31 -14.75 2.93
C ASN A 33 -0.49 -13.91 1.95
N GLU A 34 -0.66 -12.58 1.99
CA GLU A 34 0.26 -11.66 1.32
C GLU A 34 1.48 -11.44 2.21
N VAL A 35 2.66 -11.84 1.73
CA VAL A 35 3.91 -11.75 2.48
C VAL A 35 5.01 -11.07 1.67
N ILE A 36 5.94 -10.43 2.38
CA ILE A 36 7.22 -9.95 1.87
C ILE A 36 8.27 -10.97 2.24
N VAL A 37 8.93 -11.56 1.24
CA VAL A 37 10.00 -12.53 1.45
C VAL A 37 11.33 -11.89 1.10
N VAL A 38 12.25 -11.85 2.06
CA VAL A 38 13.61 -11.33 1.86
C VAL A 38 14.56 -12.49 1.65
N TYR A 39 15.25 -12.52 0.51
CA TYR A 39 16.14 -13.60 0.11
C TYR A 39 17.61 -13.19 0.18
N LYS A 40 18.50 -14.16 0.43
CA LYS A 40 19.94 -13.93 0.59
C LYS A 40 20.68 -13.80 -0.74
N ASN A 41 20.19 -14.47 -1.77
CA ASN A 41 20.89 -14.64 -3.05
C ASN A 41 19.90 -14.99 -4.18
N THR A 42 20.43 -15.23 -5.39
CA THR A 42 19.64 -15.57 -6.58
C THR A 42 18.88 -16.90 -6.43
N SER A 43 19.46 -17.90 -5.76
CA SER A 43 18.79 -19.19 -5.49
C SER A 43 17.54 -18.97 -4.64
N GLY A 44 17.66 -18.22 -3.54
CA GLY A 44 16.51 -17.87 -2.70
C GLY A 44 15.44 -17.08 -3.45
N LYS A 45 15.84 -16.17 -4.35
CA LYS A 45 14.89 -15.46 -5.22
C LYS A 45 14.11 -16.41 -6.13
N GLU A 46 14.80 -17.35 -6.78
CA GLU A 46 14.18 -18.35 -7.65
C GLU A 46 13.22 -19.24 -6.86
N THR A 47 13.64 -19.74 -5.69
CA THR A 47 12.80 -20.51 -4.76
C THR A 47 11.49 -19.77 -4.43
N VAL A 48 11.57 -18.49 -4.07
CA VAL A 48 10.40 -17.67 -3.72
C VAL A 48 9.44 -17.54 -4.91
N ILE A 49 9.97 -17.29 -6.11
CA ILE A 49 9.16 -17.13 -7.33
C ILE A 49 8.50 -18.45 -7.74
N GLU A 50 9.18 -19.58 -7.56
CA GLU A 50 8.69 -20.91 -7.94
C GLU A 50 7.64 -21.46 -6.98
N GLN A 51 7.77 -21.19 -5.69
CA GLN A 51 6.88 -21.75 -4.66
C GLN A 51 5.64 -20.88 -4.38
N ALA A 52 5.69 -19.58 -4.69
CA ALA A 52 4.58 -18.67 -4.47
C ALA A 52 3.34 -19.04 -5.30
N ASP A 53 2.15 -18.81 -4.73
CA ASP A 53 0.88 -18.94 -5.45
C ASP A 53 0.74 -17.81 -6.49
N THR A 54 1.11 -16.57 -6.12
CA THR A 54 1.24 -15.44 -7.05
C THR A 54 2.42 -14.56 -6.67
N VAL A 55 3.15 -14.08 -7.68
CA VAL A 55 4.21 -13.08 -7.49
C VAL A 55 3.66 -11.70 -7.79
N GLU A 56 3.35 -10.94 -6.74
CA GLU A 56 2.80 -9.59 -6.83
C GLU A 56 3.86 -8.58 -7.27
N HIS A 57 5.08 -8.68 -6.72
CA HIS A 57 6.17 -7.79 -7.07
C HIS A 57 7.54 -8.39 -6.74
N VAL A 58 8.53 -8.11 -7.59
CA VAL A 58 9.94 -8.41 -7.31
C VAL A 58 10.72 -7.11 -7.36
N TYR A 59 11.26 -6.71 -6.21
CA TYR A 59 12.01 -5.45 -6.11
C TYR A 59 13.36 -5.57 -6.85
N ARG A 60 13.82 -4.43 -7.37
CA ARG A 60 15.00 -4.31 -8.21
C ARG A 60 16.28 -4.12 -7.41
N HIS A 61 16.25 -3.27 -6.39
CA HIS A 61 17.37 -2.90 -5.54
C HIS A 61 17.26 -3.51 -4.14
N ILE A 62 16.05 -3.81 -3.69
CA ILE A 62 15.79 -4.55 -2.45
C ILE A 62 15.79 -6.06 -2.74
N PRO A 63 16.52 -6.90 -1.98
CA PRO A 63 16.56 -8.35 -2.20
C PRO A 63 15.30 -9.03 -1.62
N ALA A 64 14.14 -8.63 -2.11
CA ALA A 64 12.86 -9.11 -1.65
C ALA A 64 11.87 -9.33 -2.79
N ALA A 65 10.76 -10.02 -2.48
CA ALA A 65 9.58 -10.10 -3.33
C ALA A 65 8.32 -10.03 -2.46
N ALA A 66 7.27 -9.39 -2.97
CA ALA A 66 5.92 -9.50 -2.43
C ALA A 66 5.20 -10.63 -3.17
N VAL A 67 4.65 -11.58 -2.43
CA VAL A 67 4.00 -12.77 -2.98
C VAL A 67 2.75 -13.13 -2.19
N THR A 68 1.82 -13.85 -2.81
CA THR A 68 0.78 -14.60 -2.10
C THR A 68 1.21 -16.06 -1.96
N ALA A 69 0.96 -16.63 -0.79
CA ALA A 69 1.28 -18.03 -0.51
C ALA A 69 0.36 -18.60 0.58
N ASP A 70 0.03 -19.88 0.47
CA ASP A 70 -0.64 -20.60 1.55
C ASP A 70 0.26 -20.79 2.79
N ASP A 71 -0.35 -21.10 3.95
CA ASP A 71 0.36 -21.32 5.20
C ASP A 71 1.48 -22.38 5.14
N LYS A 72 1.34 -23.40 4.27
CA LYS A 72 2.34 -24.46 4.13
C LYS A 72 3.57 -23.90 3.42
N THR A 73 3.37 -23.21 2.30
CA THR A 73 4.41 -22.54 1.53
C THR A 73 5.11 -21.46 2.37
N VAL A 74 4.37 -20.63 3.12
CA VAL A 74 4.98 -19.64 4.02
C VAL A 74 5.93 -20.30 5.01
N ARG A 75 5.51 -21.39 5.67
CA ARG A 75 6.38 -22.15 6.60
C ARG A 75 7.59 -22.77 5.90
N GLU A 76 7.44 -23.25 4.67
CA GLU A 76 8.54 -23.80 3.87
C GLU A 76 9.57 -22.71 3.55
N LEU A 77 9.13 -21.52 3.13
CA LEU A 77 9.99 -20.36 2.88
C LEU A 77 10.68 -19.86 4.14
N GLU A 78 10.00 -19.83 5.29
CA GLU A 78 10.60 -19.44 6.59
C GLU A 78 11.78 -20.33 7.01
N HIS A 79 11.79 -21.60 6.57
CA HIS A 79 12.84 -22.57 6.91
C HIS A 79 13.85 -22.77 5.77
N ASP A 80 13.66 -22.10 4.62
CA ASP A 80 14.56 -22.21 3.49
C ASP A 80 15.93 -21.57 3.80
N PRO A 81 17.06 -22.27 3.55
CA PRO A 81 18.39 -21.76 3.90
C PRO A 81 18.80 -20.52 3.08
N ASP A 82 18.19 -20.25 1.93
CA ASP A 82 18.44 -19.07 1.09
C ASP A 82 17.45 -17.93 1.34
N VAL A 83 16.43 -18.13 2.19
CA VAL A 83 15.54 -17.08 2.70
C VAL A 83 16.10 -16.51 4.00
N LEU A 84 16.02 -15.18 4.17
CA LEU A 84 16.46 -14.47 5.35
C LEU A 84 15.34 -14.33 6.38
N TYR A 85 14.16 -13.89 5.93
CA TYR A 85 12.93 -13.88 6.71
C TYR A 85 11.71 -13.69 5.79
N VAL A 86 10.55 -14.07 6.31
CA VAL A 86 9.23 -13.83 5.71
C VAL A 86 8.47 -12.92 6.68
N GLU A 87 7.88 -11.86 6.17
CA GLU A 87 7.09 -10.90 6.94
C GLU A 87 5.72 -10.71 6.30
N ASP A 88 4.68 -10.47 7.09
CA ASP A 88 3.36 -10.14 6.57
C ASP A 88 3.38 -8.81 5.79
N ASN A 89 2.57 -8.70 4.75
CA ASN A 89 2.29 -7.41 4.12
C ASN A 89 1.41 -6.55 5.05
N LEU A 90 2.05 -5.79 5.92
CA LEU A 90 1.35 -5.02 6.95
C LEU A 90 0.65 -3.78 6.37
N PRO A 91 -0.58 -3.45 6.82
CA PRO A 91 -1.22 -2.20 6.47
C PRO A 91 -0.47 -1.01 7.11
N VAL A 92 -0.38 0.09 6.37
CA VAL A 92 0.16 1.38 6.83
C VAL A 92 -0.86 2.47 6.60
N ALA A 93 -0.80 3.55 7.39
CA ALA A 93 -1.65 4.71 7.19
C ALA A 93 -0.90 6.02 7.45
N ALA A 94 -1.31 7.08 6.76
CA ALA A 94 -0.88 8.43 7.04
C ALA A 94 -1.20 8.79 8.50
N ALA A 95 -0.29 9.53 9.14
CA ALA A 95 -0.49 9.95 10.52
C ALA A 95 -1.69 10.91 10.62
N ASP A 96 -2.74 10.48 11.30
CA ASP A 96 -3.96 11.29 11.45
C ASP A 96 -3.71 12.48 12.41
N SER A 97 -4.20 13.64 12.00
CA SER A 97 -4.15 14.91 12.73
C SER A 97 -5.53 15.35 13.19
N THR A 98 -6.42 14.41 13.56
CA THR A 98 -7.77 14.70 14.08
C THR A 98 -7.77 15.74 15.20
N ALA A 99 -6.74 15.74 16.05
CA ALA A 99 -6.56 16.76 17.10
C ALA A 99 -6.34 18.19 16.58
N LEU A 100 -5.74 18.37 15.39
CA LEU A 100 -5.44 19.68 14.80
C LEU A 100 -6.56 20.23 13.90
N LYS A 101 -7.37 19.35 13.29
CA LYS A 101 -8.58 19.72 12.54
C LYS A 101 -9.60 20.46 13.42
N ALA A 102 -9.73 20.06 14.69
CA ALA A 102 -10.55 20.74 15.68
C ALA A 102 -10.05 22.16 16.01
N PHE A 103 -8.74 22.42 15.91
CA PHE A 103 -8.14 23.72 16.24
C PHE A 103 -8.21 24.73 15.06
N SER A 104 -8.12 24.24 13.81
CA SER A 104 -8.14 25.11 12.61
C SER A 104 -9.53 25.62 12.22
N SER A 105 -10.60 25.06 12.81
CA SER A 105 -11.98 25.43 12.49
C SER A 105 -12.40 26.78 13.10
N SER A 106 -11.61 27.34 14.02
CA SER A 106 -11.97 28.55 14.79
C SER A 106 -11.17 29.82 14.46
N THR A 107 -10.21 29.77 13.52
CA THR A 107 -9.28 30.89 13.28
C THR A 107 -9.02 31.18 11.78
N ALA A 108 -10.05 31.12 10.95
CA ALA A 108 -10.01 31.58 9.55
C ALA A 108 -10.03 33.13 9.40
N GLN A 109 -9.59 33.88 10.42
CA GLN A 109 -9.45 35.34 10.35
C GLN A 109 -8.01 35.69 10.73
N ASN A 110 -7.29 36.31 9.79
CA ASN A 110 -5.88 36.74 9.82
C ASN A 110 -4.86 35.81 9.15
N ALA A 111 -5.11 35.50 7.87
CA ALA A 111 -4.14 34.84 6.97
C ALA A 111 -2.89 35.70 6.63
N SER A 112 -2.83 36.96 7.06
CA SER A 112 -1.76 37.91 6.70
C SER A 112 -0.54 37.89 7.64
N ALA A 113 -0.56 37.09 8.71
CA ALA A 113 0.57 36.98 9.63
C ALA A 113 0.68 35.57 10.23
N PHE A 114 0.63 34.53 9.39
CA PHE A 114 1.05 33.21 9.85
C PHE A 114 2.58 33.24 10.02
N SER A 115 3.04 33.70 11.19
CA SER A 115 4.43 33.53 11.60
C SER A 115 4.67 32.02 11.69
N GLN A 116 5.36 31.46 10.69
CA GLN A 116 5.76 30.05 10.67
C GLN A 116 6.78 29.80 11.77
N TRP A 117 6.28 29.65 12.99
CA TRP A 117 7.09 29.48 14.20
C TRP A 117 8.10 28.34 14.07
N ASN A 118 7.72 27.28 13.34
CA ASN A 118 8.54 26.11 13.07
C ASN A 118 9.80 26.47 12.26
N ILE A 119 9.68 27.33 11.24
CA ILE A 119 10.80 27.80 10.41
C ILE A 119 11.81 28.58 11.26
N LYS A 120 11.31 29.42 12.17
CA LYS A 120 12.15 30.15 13.12
C LYS A 120 12.85 29.21 14.09
N LEU A 121 12.14 28.22 14.63
CA LEU A 121 12.68 27.27 15.61
C LEU A 121 13.86 26.46 15.05
N ILE A 122 13.75 25.98 13.80
CA ILE A 122 14.83 25.23 13.14
C ILE A 122 15.89 26.12 12.49
N GLN A 123 15.74 27.44 12.59
CA GLN A 123 16.66 28.44 12.05
C GLN A 123 16.89 28.35 10.53
N ALA A 124 15.87 27.95 9.75
CA ALA A 124 16.02 27.76 8.29
C ALA A 124 16.46 29.05 7.57
N ALA A 125 16.06 30.23 8.07
CA ALA A 125 16.48 31.52 7.54
C ALA A 125 18.01 31.70 7.52
N LEU A 126 18.77 31.07 8.44
CA LEU A 126 20.23 31.13 8.42
C LEU A 126 20.82 30.38 7.21
N ALA A 127 20.19 29.30 6.77
CA ALA A 127 20.57 28.57 5.57
C ALA A 127 20.22 29.38 4.31
N TRP A 128 19.02 29.95 4.26
CA TRP A 128 18.57 30.77 3.13
C TRP A 128 19.43 32.03 2.93
N ASN A 129 19.82 32.70 4.02
CA ASN A 129 20.74 33.85 3.98
C ASN A 129 22.13 33.50 3.44
N LYS A 130 22.51 32.21 3.46
CA LYS A 130 23.73 31.68 2.83
C LYS A 130 23.50 31.13 1.42
N GLY A 131 22.30 31.29 0.87
CA GLY A 131 21.90 30.76 -0.44
C GLY A 131 21.62 29.25 -0.47
N LEU A 132 21.52 28.60 0.69
CA LEU A 132 21.26 27.17 0.81
C LEU A 132 19.75 26.91 0.84
N THR A 133 19.18 26.56 -0.30
CA THR A 133 17.71 26.39 -0.48
C THR A 133 17.32 24.97 -0.88
N GLY A 134 18.26 24.03 -0.98
CA GLY A 134 18.02 22.70 -1.55
C GLY A 134 18.02 22.68 -3.08
N LYS A 135 18.47 23.75 -3.75
CA LYS A 135 18.62 23.78 -5.21
C LYS A 135 19.42 22.56 -5.71
N GLN A 136 18.90 21.90 -6.76
CA GLN A 136 19.43 20.65 -7.35
C GLN A 136 19.29 19.39 -6.48
N VAL A 137 18.76 19.50 -5.26
CA VAL A 137 18.44 18.33 -4.45
C VAL A 137 17.08 17.78 -4.91
N LYS A 138 17.04 16.47 -5.16
CA LYS A 138 15.81 15.73 -5.46
C LYS A 138 15.30 15.09 -4.18
N ILE A 139 14.03 15.30 -3.87
CA ILE A 139 13.40 14.74 -2.67
C ILE A 139 12.16 13.96 -3.12
N ALA A 140 12.15 12.66 -2.85
CA ALA A 140 10.96 11.83 -3.03
C ALA A 140 10.08 11.93 -1.78
N VAL A 141 8.79 12.17 -1.99
CA VAL A 141 7.76 12.20 -0.94
C VAL A 141 6.92 10.94 -1.13
N ILE A 142 7.21 9.90 -0.34
CA ILE A 142 6.48 8.62 -0.32
C ILE A 142 5.28 8.78 0.60
N ASP A 143 4.11 9.06 0.01
CA ASP A 143 2.91 9.48 0.74
C ASP A 143 1.65 9.26 -0.12
N SER A 144 0.58 10.04 0.05
CA SER A 144 -0.64 10.00 -0.76
C SER A 144 -0.51 10.64 -2.15
N GLY A 145 0.69 11.09 -2.52
CA GLY A 145 0.98 11.82 -3.76
C GLY A 145 1.15 13.32 -3.53
N ILE A 146 1.30 14.08 -4.62
CA ILE A 146 1.36 15.56 -4.56
C ILE A 146 0.44 16.14 -5.64
N SER A 147 -0.52 16.96 -5.22
CA SER A 147 -1.38 17.69 -6.14
C SER A 147 -0.66 18.86 -6.80
N PRO A 148 -0.88 19.13 -8.11
CA PRO A 148 -0.32 20.32 -8.76
C PRO A 148 -0.70 21.60 -8.03
N HIS A 149 0.30 22.39 -7.63
CA HIS A 149 0.10 23.60 -6.83
C HIS A 149 1.12 24.67 -7.23
N GLU A 150 0.70 25.93 -7.29
CA GLU A 150 1.57 27.04 -7.75
C GLU A 150 2.80 27.26 -6.85
N GLU A 151 2.67 26.94 -5.56
CA GLU A 151 3.75 27.04 -4.58
C GLU A 151 4.69 25.84 -4.53
N LEU A 152 4.48 24.78 -5.33
CA LEU A 152 5.31 23.58 -5.32
C LEU A 152 6.02 23.37 -6.66
N SER A 153 7.30 22.97 -6.60
CA SER A 153 8.08 22.58 -7.77
C SER A 153 8.14 21.06 -7.90
N ILE A 154 7.10 20.49 -8.50
CA ILE A 154 6.98 19.03 -8.70
C ILE A 154 7.70 18.65 -9.99
N ALA A 155 8.76 17.85 -9.88
CA ALA A 155 9.62 17.44 -10.98
C ALA A 155 9.18 16.13 -11.65
N GLY A 156 8.33 15.34 -10.99
CA GLY A 156 7.81 14.08 -11.50
C GLY A 156 7.20 13.24 -10.39
N GLY A 157 6.91 11.98 -10.69
CA GLY A 157 6.39 11.05 -9.70
C GLY A 157 5.99 9.69 -10.25
N ALA A 158 5.60 8.80 -9.35
CA ALA A 158 5.10 7.46 -9.63
C ALA A 158 4.00 7.09 -8.63
N SER A 159 3.20 6.08 -8.97
CA SER A 159 2.10 5.59 -8.15
C SER A 159 2.26 4.09 -7.93
N MET A 160 2.23 3.67 -6.67
CA MET A 160 2.30 2.27 -6.22
C MET A 160 0.92 1.75 -5.79
N VAL A 161 -0.11 2.61 -5.80
CA VAL A 161 -1.48 2.18 -5.53
C VAL A 161 -2.11 1.53 -6.76
N GLY A 162 -2.86 0.44 -6.57
CA GLY A 162 -3.39 -0.36 -7.68
C GLY A 162 -4.49 0.29 -8.51
N TYR A 163 -5.13 1.37 -8.04
CA TYR A 163 -6.29 1.97 -8.73
C TYR A 163 -5.94 3.10 -9.71
N THR A 164 -4.69 3.57 -9.74
CA THR A 164 -4.30 4.68 -10.62
C THR A 164 -2.80 4.72 -10.88
N ALA A 165 -2.41 5.10 -12.10
CA ALA A 165 -1.03 5.44 -12.45
C ALA A 165 -0.65 6.88 -12.10
N SER A 166 -1.61 7.72 -11.69
CA SER A 166 -1.38 9.11 -11.35
C SER A 166 -0.76 9.26 -9.96
N TYR A 167 0.36 9.96 -9.85
CA TYR A 167 0.99 10.35 -8.57
C TYR A 167 0.33 11.57 -7.90
N ARG A 168 -0.77 12.06 -8.46
CA ARG A 168 -1.52 13.19 -7.88
C ARG A 168 -2.19 12.80 -6.58
N ASP A 169 -2.19 13.75 -5.65
CA ASP A 169 -2.78 13.57 -4.34
C ASP A 169 -4.30 13.71 -4.38
N ASP A 170 -5.00 12.70 -3.87
CA ASP A 170 -6.45 12.64 -3.69
C ASP A 170 -6.85 12.49 -2.21
N ASN A 171 -5.89 12.61 -1.28
CA ASN A 171 -6.10 12.64 0.16
C ASN A 171 -5.80 14.04 0.76
N GLY A 172 -4.67 14.63 0.37
CA GLY A 172 -4.18 15.93 0.82
C GLY A 172 -2.97 15.88 1.75
N HIS A 173 -2.71 14.74 2.41
CA HIS A 173 -1.60 14.59 3.35
C HIS A 173 -0.24 14.79 2.66
N GLY A 174 0.02 14.11 1.55
CA GLY A 174 1.28 14.23 0.82
C GLY A 174 1.53 15.63 0.26
N THR A 175 0.49 16.33 -0.20
CA THR A 175 0.61 17.74 -0.63
C THR A 175 0.98 18.66 0.54
N HIS A 176 0.42 18.42 1.73
CA HIS A 176 0.78 19.15 2.93
C HIS A 176 2.22 18.90 3.36
N VAL A 177 2.67 17.63 3.37
CA VAL A 177 4.07 17.26 3.65
C VAL A 177 5.02 17.91 2.63
N ALA A 178 4.68 17.87 1.35
CA ALA A 178 5.42 18.52 0.28
C ALA A 178 5.55 20.05 0.49
N GLY A 179 4.50 20.70 1.00
CA GLY A 179 4.52 22.11 1.40
C GLY A 179 5.54 22.41 2.50
N ILE A 180 5.56 21.60 3.57
CA ILE A 180 6.54 21.74 4.64
C ILE A 180 7.97 21.65 4.09
N ILE A 181 8.21 20.72 3.16
CA ILE A 181 9.54 20.50 2.58
C ILE A 181 9.92 21.65 1.65
N GLY A 182 9.09 21.98 0.66
CA GLY A 182 9.53 22.69 -0.54
C GLY A 182 8.56 23.72 -1.10
N ALA A 183 7.63 24.25 -0.29
CA ALA A 183 6.88 25.43 -0.70
C ALA A 183 7.83 26.60 -1.02
N LYS A 184 7.53 27.34 -2.08
CA LYS A 184 8.37 28.43 -2.60
C LYS A 184 8.56 29.54 -1.57
N HIS A 185 9.79 30.04 -1.44
CA HIS A 185 10.08 31.23 -0.65
C HIS A 185 9.89 32.50 -1.51
N ASN A 186 8.64 32.94 -1.66
CA ASN A 186 8.27 34.05 -2.57
C ASN A 186 7.36 35.11 -1.92
N GLY A 187 7.09 35.01 -0.61
CA GLY A 187 6.20 35.91 0.13
C GLY A 187 4.70 35.63 -0.05
N ARG A 188 4.32 34.49 -0.64
CA ARG A 188 2.94 33.98 -0.73
C ARG A 188 2.85 32.66 0.03
N GLY A 189 1.63 32.28 0.42
CA GLY A 189 1.38 31.01 1.08
C GLY A 189 2.26 30.79 2.32
N ILE A 190 3.03 29.69 2.30
CA ILE A 190 3.98 29.31 3.34
C ILE A 190 5.38 29.12 2.72
N ASP A 191 6.42 29.27 3.52
CA ASP A 191 7.79 28.93 3.17
C ASP A 191 8.09 27.47 3.53
N GLY A 192 8.55 26.69 2.56
CA GLY A 192 9.13 25.36 2.80
C GLY A 192 10.56 25.46 3.31
N ILE A 193 11.04 24.41 3.98
CA ILE A 193 12.40 24.36 4.54
C ILE A 193 13.48 24.44 3.43
N ALA A 194 13.26 23.74 2.33
CA ALA A 194 14.12 23.64 1.16
C ALA A 194 13.38 24.12 -0.11
N PRO A 195 13.11 25.43 -0.24
CA PRO A 195 12.23 25.99 -1.27
C PRO A 195 12.77 25.85 -2.71
N GLY A 196 14.04 25.49 -2.88
CA GLY A 196 14.67 25.23 -4.17
C GLY A 196 14.76 23.76 -4.56
N ALA A 197 14.26 22.84 -3.71
CA ALA A 197 14.30 21.41 -3.98
C ALA A 197 13.36 21.00 -5.12
N GLN A 198 13.71 19.90 -5.78
CA GLN A 198 12.86 19.25 -6.77
C GLN A 198 12.08 18.13 -6.08
N LEU A 199 10.76 18.30 -5.97
CA LEU A 199 9.90 17.32 -5.32
C LEU A 199 9.46 16.24 -6.31
N TYR A 200 9.58 14.99 -5.92
CA TYR A 200 9.05 13.83 -6.65
C TYR A 200 7.92 13.22 -5.82
N ALA A 201 6.74 13.08 -6.42
CA ALA A 201 5.58 12.50 -5.77
C ALA A 201 5.62 10.98 -5.90
N VAL A 202 5.74 10.25 -4.81
CA VAL A 202 5.66 8.79 -4.80
C VAL A 202 4.38 8.41 -4.05
N LYS A 203 3.31 8.13 -4.80
CA LYS A 203 2.01 7.80 -4.23
C LYS A 203 1.99 6.34 -3.79
N ALA A 204 2.22 6.11 -2.49
CA ALA A 204 2.13 4.79 -1.85
C ALA A 204 0.89 4.64 -0.95
N LEU A 205 0.17 5.75 -0.69
CA LEU A 205 -1.07 5.75 0.08
C LEU A 205 -2.27 6.13 -0.81
N ASP A 206 -3.42 5.52 -0.57
CA ASP A 206 -4.68 5.73 -1.27
C ASP A 206 -5.39 7.03 -0.84
N ARG A 207 -6.59 7.28 -1.40
CA ARG A 207 -7.43 8.44 -1.05
C ARG A 207 -7.81 8.53 0.43
N ASN A 208 -7.80 7.42 1.15
CA ASN A 208 -8.09 7.37 2.58
C ASN A 208 -6.81 7.54 3.42
N GLY A 209 -5.65 7.68 2.78
CA GLY A 209 -4.35 7.70 3.43
C GLY A 209 -3.89 6.31 3.87
N ALA A 210 -4.46 5.24 3.33
CA ALA A 210 -4.10 3.86 3.64
C ALA A 210 -3.19 3.26 2.55
N GLY A 211 -2.26 2.40 2.94
CA GLY A 211 -1.41 1.64 2.05
C GLY A 211 -0.94 0.37 2.72
N ASP A 212 0.07 -0.27 2.16
CA ASP A 212 0.67 -1.49 2.69
C ASP A 212 2.21 -1.46 2.56
N LEU A 213 2.88 -2.36 3.27
CA LEU A 213 4.35 -2.46 3.24
C LEU A 213 4.86 -2.70 1.82
N LYS A 214 4.16 -3.51 1.02
CA LYS A 214 4.44 -3.71 -0.40
C LYS A 214 4.54 -2.39 -1.17
N GLY A 215 3.51 -1.55 -1.10
CA GLY A 215 3.48 -0.26 -1.80
C GLY A 215 4.54 0.72 -1.29
N ILE A 216 4.86 0.69 0.02
CA ILE A 216 5.95 1.51 0.59
C ILE A 216 7.30 1.07 0.05
N LEU A 217 7.59 -0.24 0.05
CA LEU A 217 8.84 -0.77 -0.50
C LEU A 217 8.98 -0.49 -1.99
N GLN A 218 7.88 -0.59 -2.77
CA GLN A 218 7.88 -0.21 -4.19
C GLN A 218 8.19 1.29 -4.38
N GLY A 219 7.78 2.13 -3.43
CA GLY A 219 8.08 3.55 -3.46
C GLY A 219 9.54 3.89 -3.11
N ILE A 220 10.20 3.03 -2.33
CA ILE A 220 11.60 3.18 -1.92
C ILE A 220 12.55 2.67 -3.01
N ASP A 221 12.19 1.57 -3.67
CA ASP A 221 12.98 0.84 -4.67
C ASP A 221 13.15 1.57 -6.02
#